data_AF-A0A6M8VSZ2-F1
#
_entry.id   AF-A0A6M8VSZ2-F1
#
_cell.length_a   1.000
_cell.length_b   1.000
_cell.length_c   1.000
_cell.angle_alpha   90.00
_cell.angle_beta   90.00
_cell.angle_gamma   90.00
#
_symmetry.space_group_name_H-M   'P 1'
#
loop_
_entity.id
_entity.type
_entity.pdbx_description
1 polymer ?
#
loop_
_entity_poly.entity_id
_entity_poly.type
_entity_poly.pdbx_seq_one_letter_code
_entity_poly.pdbx_strand_id
1 'polypeptide(L)'
;MSTTPPPILVHLHIPKNAGTTLSRMLKLRMLLHPPANALHRAAVLGQYQHPTETRLAAIAAMSPRDARRMRFYEEHCGYGVHEHLPRECTYLTMLRDPIDRTLSVYDFLRQEGRIPADQTLEEFLDKPTIRRVWWIDNAQVRYLAGEHGEIIDAPVGECPAGLLKTAKHRLEHDIAWFGLLDRFDESLLMLCRVLGWSNAVAVRSNITKERSSTRATVAPELLDRITSMNALDLELDAFARQLFQQRLDAVPDAAAQLRDLRERSARRRRVLGPVQNFVFGLRDRIAPRKRGGLAETTAPSNEPRAQARDDG
;
A
#
# COMPACT_ATOMS: atom_id res chain seq x y z
N MET A 1 -34.87 8.32 -3.54
CA MET A 1 -33.42 8.37 -3.27
C MET A 1 -32.93 6.94 -3.24
N SER A 2 -31.88 6.59 -4.01
CA SER A 2 -31.38 5.21 -4.09
C SER A 2 -31.10 4.65 -2.70
N THR A 3 -31.72 3.53 -2.36
CA THR A 3 -31.63 2.84 -1.06
C THR A 3 -30.33 2.04 -0.92
N THR A 4 -29.56 1.91 -2.00
CA THR A 4 -28.32 1.16 -2.03
C THR A 4 -27.14 2.05 -1.60
N PRO A 5 -26.40 1.69 -0.53
CA PRO A 5 -25.24 2.45 -0.10
C PRO A 5 -24.11 2.37 -1.16
N PRO A 6 -23.29 3.43 -1.33
CA PRO A 6 -22.26 3.46 -2.37
C PRO A 6 -21.21 2.34 -2.19
N PRO A 7 -20.48 1.99 -3.27
CA PRO A 7 -19.42 0.99 -3.22
C PRO A 7 -18.37 1.25 -2.13
N ILE A 8 -17.75 0.19 -1.64
CA ILE A 8 -16.65 0.26 -0.69
C ILE A 8 -15.37 0.63 -1.45
N LEU A 9 -14.72 1.71 -1.06
CA LEU A 9 -13.41 2.04 -1.59
C LEU A 9 -12.36 1.09 -1.02
N VAL A 10 -11.68 0.33 -1.88
CA VAL A 10 -10.59 -0.57 -1.49
C VAL A 10 -9.27 0.06 -1.91
N HIS A 11 -8.46 0.50 -0.95
CA HIS A 11 -7.09 0.89 -1.22
C HIS A 11 -6.18 -0.34 -1.13
N LEU A 12 -5.77 -0.85 -2.30
CA LEU A 12 -4.74 -1.86 -2.44
C LEU A 12 -3.39 -1.23 -2.07
N HIS A 13 -3.07 -1.25 -0.78
CA HIS A 13 -1.95 -0.51 -0.23
C HIS A 13 -0.67 -1.30 -0.45
N ILE A 14 0.08 -0.98 -1.50
CA ILE A 14 1.41 -1.55 -1.73
C ILE A 14 2.42 -0.82 -0.84
N PRO A 15 3.19 -1.52 0.02
CA PRO A 15 4.13 -0.86 0.91
C PRO A 15 5.15 0.01 0.20
N LYS A 16 5.36 1.19 0.80
CA LYS A 16 6.31 2.22 0.34
C LYS A 16 5.97 2.91 -0.98
N ASN A 17 4.70 2.81 -1.42
CA ASN A 17 4.15 3.58 -2.54
C ASN A 17 3.39 4.85 -2.10
N ALA A 18 3.73 5.40 -0.93
CA ALA A 18 3.01 6.50 -0.27
C ALA A 18 1.52 6.22 0.01
N GLY A 19 1.13 4.95 0.14
CA GLY A 19 -0.23 4.58 0.48
C GLY A 19 -0.72 5.20 1.80
N THR A 20 0.15 5.37 2.80
CA THR A 20 -0.19 6.10 4.03
C THR A 20 -0.70 7.52 3.78
N THR A 21 -0.10 8.26 2.84
CA THR A 21 -0.54 9.62 2.48
C THR A 21 -1.91 9.59 1.83
N LEU A 22 -2.12 8.70 0.85
CA LEU A 22 -3.40 8.50 0.19
C LEU A 22 -4.50 8.14 1.18
N SER A 23 -4.26 7.11 2.00
CA SER A 23 -5.23 6.65 3.00
C SER A 23 -5.61 7.72 4.00
N ARG A 24 -4.65 8.52 4.47
CA ARG A 24 -4.91 9.65 5.38
C ARG A 24 -5.81 10.68 4.71
N MET A 25 -5.55 11.00 3.45
CA MET A 25 -6.37 11.93 2.68
C MET A 25 -7.80 11.40 2.47
N LEU A 26 -7.95 10.14 2.07
CA LEU A 26 -9.25 9.49 1.88
C LEU A 26 -10.05 9.49 3.18
N LYS A 27 -9.45 9.06 4.30
CA LYS A 27 -10.09 9.05 5.63
C LYS A 27 -10.51 10.45 6.08
N LEU A 28 -9.63 11.43 5.94
CA LEU A 28 -9.94 12.81 6.33
C LEU A 28 -11.11 13.36 5.50
N ARG A 29 -11.14 13.07 4.20
CA ARG A 29 -12.24 13.50 3.34
C ARG A 29 -13.56 12.85 3.75
N MET A 30 -13.55 11.55 4.04
CA MET A 30 -14.77 10.84 4.46
C MET A 30 -15.32 11.35 5.79
N LEU A 31 -14.47 11.72 6.74
CA LEU A 31 -14.90 12.31 8.01
C LEU A 31 -15.65 13.65 7.85
N LEU A 32 -15.42 14.37 6.75
CA LEU A 32 -16.02 15.69 6.49
C LEU A 32 -17.37 15.61 5.76
N HIS A 33 -17.87 14.42 5.40
CA HIS A 33 -19.12 14.24 4.65
C HIS A 33 -20.06 13.20 5.29
N PRO A 34 -20.70 13.48 6.44
CA PRO A 34 -21.66 12.58 7.10
C PRO A 34 -22.93 12.32 6.23
N PRO A 35 -23.61 11.15 6.36
CA PRO A 35 -23.35 10.07 7.29
C PRO A 35 -22.34 9.04 6.71
N ALA A 36 -21.22 9.50 6.15
CA ALA A 36 -20.08 8.63 5.93
C ALA A 36 -19.51 8.17 7.28
N ASN A 37 -19.85 6.95 7.67
CA ASN A 37 -18.97 6.22 8.57
C ASN A 37 -17.78 5.76 7.74
N ALA A 38 -16.63 6.38 7.94
CA ALA A 38 -15.39 5.69 7.65
C ALA A 38 -15.29 4.57 8.68
N LEU A 39 -15.71 3.36 8.33
CA LEU A 39 -15.27 2.19 9.09
C LEU A 39 -13.79 1.99 8.75
N HIS A 40 -12.97 2.84 9.35
CA HIS A 40 -11.56 2.65 9.38
C HIS A 40 -11.31 1.53 10.40
N ARG A 41 -11.06 0.32 9.91
CA ARG A 41 -10.37 -0.70 10.71
C ARG A 41 -8.90 -0.32 10.95
N ALA A 42 -8.63 0.90 11.40
CA ALA A 42 -7.61 1.08 12.44
C ALA A 42 -8.21 0.88 13.83
N ALA A 43 -9.55 0.94 13.99
CA ALA A 43 -10.21 0.53 15.22
C ALA A 43 -10.14 -1.01 15.43
N VAL A 44 -9.84 -1.77 14.39
CA VAL A 44 -9.54 -3.21 14.44
C VAL A 44 -8.35 -3.44 13.49
N LEU A 45 -7.15 -3.64 14.06
CA LEU A 45 -5.92 -4.11 13.40
C LEU A 45 -5.03 -3.06 12.71
N GLY A 46 -4.66 -2.04 13.48
CA GLY A 46 -3.37 -1.33 13.33
C GLY A 46 -2.15 -2.21 13.65
N GLN A 47 -2.17 -3.47 13.21
CA GLN A 47 -1.02 -4.36 13.24
C GLN A 47 -0.99 -5.07 11.89
N TYR A 48 0.00 -4.74 11.07
CA TYR A 48 0.38 -5.44 9.83
C TYR A 48 0.88 -6.88 10.11
N GLN A 49 0.30 -7.55 11.10
CA GLN A 49 0.82 -8.71 11.80
C GLN A 49 -0.20 -9.85 11.88
N HIS A 50 -1.47 -9.65 11.48
CA HIS A 50 -2.47 -10.72 11.51
C HIS A 50 -2.46 -11.54 10.20
N PRO A 51 -2.43 -12.88 10.28
CA PRO A 51 -2.55 -13.76 9.12
C PRO A 51 -3.82 -13.48 8.31
N THR A 52 -3.80 -13.80 7.01
CA THR A 52 -4.97 -13.62 6.11
C THR A 52 -6.26 -14.17 6.70
N GLU A 53 -6.21 -15.39 7.22
CA GLU A 53 -7.36 -16.07 7.81
C GLU A 53 -8.04 -15.28 8.93
N THR A 54 -7.25 -14.73 9.86
CA THR A 54 -7.79 -13.91 10.97
C THR A 54 -8.53 -12.68 10.45
N ARG A 55 -8.05 -12.10 9.36
CA ARG A 55 -8.64 -10.91 8.74
C ARG A 55 -9.96 -11.24 8.05
N LEU A 56 -9.96 -12.30 7.25
CA LEU A 56 -11.16 -12.78 6.56
C LEU A 56 -12.24 -13.22 7.57
N ALA A 57 -11.84 -13.92 8.64
CA ALA A 57 -12.75 -14.29 9.74
C ALA A 57 -13.35 -13.04 10.39
N ALA A 58 -12.55 -12.00 10.61
CA ALA A 58 -13.06 -10.75 11.16
C ALA A 58 -14.03 -10.03 10.19
N ILE A 59 -13.81 -10.12 8.87
CA ILE A 59 -14.74 -9.58 7.87
C ILE A 59 -16.06 -10.35 7.92
N ALA A 60 -15.99 -11.68 7.95
CA ALA A 60 -17.16 -12.56 8.03
C ALA A 60 -17.97 -12.35 9.32
N ALA A 61 -17.30 -12.05 10.44
CA ALA A 61 -17.95 -11.80 11.74
C ALA A 61 -18.54 -10.38 11.89
N MET A 62 -18.54 -9.54 10.85
CA MET A 62 -19.08 -8.18 10.95
C MET A 62 -20.60 -8.16 11.18
N SER A 63 -21.05 -7.29 12.09
CA SER A 63 -22.49 -7.08 12.29
C SER A 63 -23.16 -6.49 11.04
N PRO A 64 -24.46 -6.75 10.78
CA PRO A 64 -25.18 -6.13 9.66
C PRO A 64 -25.14 -4.60 9.69
N ARG A 65 -25.07 -4.00 10.89
CA ARG A 65 -24.93 -2.56 11.08
C ARG A 65 -23.59 -2.05 10.56
N ASP A 66 -22.50 -2.75 10.87
CA ASP A 66 -21.15 -2.36 10.46
C ASP A 66 -20.92 -2.60 8.97
N ALA A 67 -21.38 -3.74 8.44
CA ALA A 67 -21.33 -4.06 7.02
C ALA A 67 -22.02 -2.98 6.15
N ARG A 68 -23.20 -2.49 6.58
CA ARG A 68 -23.92 -1.39 5.93
C ARG A 68 -23.19 -0.04 6.01
N ARG A 69 -22.40 0.16 7.06
CA ARG A 69 -21.67 1.42 7.34
C ARG A 69 -20.27 1.46 6.75
N MET A 70 -19.72 0.33 6.33
CA MET A 70 -18.39 0.26 5.72
C MET A 70 -18.31 1.12 4.45
N ARG A 71 -17.24 1.88 4.29
CA ARG A 71 -17.05 2.74 3.09
C ARG A 71 -15.62 2.73 2.57
N PHE A 72 -14.68 2.27 3.37
CA PHE A 72 -13.26 2.22 3.03
C PHE A 72 -12.61 0.98 3.64
N TYR A 73 -11.84 0.27 2.83
CA TYR A 73 -10.96 -0.82 3.21
C TYR A 73 -9.55 -0.48 2.77
N GLU A 74 -8.56 -0.67 3.63
CA GLU A 74 -7.17 -0.44 3.31
C GLU A 74 -6.35 -1.56 3.89
N GLU A 75 -5.51 -2.17 3.06
CA GLU A 75 -4.62 -3.21 3.52
C GLU A 75 -3.44 -3.49 2.58
N HIS A 76 -2.36 -4.00 3.15
CA HIS A 76 -1.28 -4.72 2.46
C HIS A 76 -1.70 -6.15 2.06
N CYS A 77 -2.63 -6.28 1.11
CA CYS A 77 -3.13 -7.54 0.59
C CYS A 77 -2.98 -7.58 -0.93
N GLY A 78 -3.13 -8.76 -1.54
CA GLY A 78 -3.25 -8.86 -3.00
C GLY A 78 -4.62 -8.40 -3.50
N TYR A 79 -4.79 -8.31 -4.81
CA TYR A 79 -6.11 -8.11 -5.41
C TYR A 79 -7.06 -9.27 -5.05
N GLY A 80 -8.39 -9.06 -5.14
CA GLY A 80 -9.40 -10.09 -4.87
C GLY A 80 -10.09 -10.01 -3.51
N VAL A 81 -9.61 -9.19 -2.56
CA VAL A 81 -10.25 -9.08 -1.22
C VAL A 81 -11.74 -8.69 -1.25
N HIS A 82 -12.21 -8.07 -2.33
CA HIS A 82 -13.61 -7.71 -2.55
C HIS A 82 -14.56 -8.91 -2.51
N GLU A 83 -14.10 -10.12 -2.80
CA GLU A 83 -14.87 -11.36 -2.72
C GLU A 83 -15.36 -11.66 -1.29
N HIS A 84 -14.65 -11.14 -0.29
CA HIS A 84 -15.01 -11.29 1.12
C HIS A 84 -15.77 -10.07 1.65
N LEU A 85 -15.79 -8.95 0.91
CA LEU A 85 -16.41 -7.72 1.36
C LEU A 85 -17.93 -7.74 1.13
N PRO A 86 -18.72 -7.11 2.03
CA PRO A 86 -20.17 -7.31 2.05
C PRO A 86 -20.93 -6.65 0.89
N ARG A 87 -20.24 -5.86 0.05
CA ARG A 87 -20.82 -5.03 -1.02
C ARG A 87 -19.82 -4.81 -2.14
N GLU A 88 -20.33 -4.30 -3.26
CA GLU A 88 -19.52 -3.84 -4.40
C GLU A 88 -18.38 -2.94 -3.95
N CYS A 89 -17.24 -3.09 -4.63
CA CYS A 89 -15.99 -2.45 -4.28
C CYS A 89 -15.42 -1.65 -5.46
N THR A 90 -14.66 -0.61 -5.14
CA THR A 90 -13.93 0.20 -6.10
C THR A 90 -12.47 0.25 -5.68
N TYR A 91 -11.59 -0.33 -6.50
CA TYR A 91 -10.16 -0.40 -6.19
C TYR A 91 -9.43 0.90 -6.52
N LEU A 92 -8.55 1.28 -5.60
CA LEU A 92 -7.62 2.40 -5.68
C LEU A 92 -6.22 1.89 -5.34
N THR A 93 -5.17 2.38 -6.01
CA THR A 93 -3.79 2.08 -5.61
C THR A 93 -2.82 3.22 -5.93
N MET A 94 -1.62 3.15 -5.39
CA MET A 94 -0.50 4.02 -5.75
C MET A 94 0.66 3.16 -6.24
N LEU A 95 1.28 3.59 -7.33
CA LEU A 95 2.50 3.01 -7.85
C LEU A 95 3.68 3.95 -7.62
N ARG A 96 4.86 3.35 -7.64
CA ARG A 96 6.12 4.03 -7.45
C ARG A 96 7.17 3.38 -8.34
N ASP A 97 8.13 4.20 -8.76
CA ASP A 97 9.36 3.70 -9.34
C ASP A 97 9.92 2.50 -8.55
N PRO A 98 10.13 1.33 -9.19
CA PRO A 98 10.45 0.09 -8.49
C PRO A 98 11.77 0.15 -7.71
N ILE A 99 12.79 0.80 -8.28
CA ILE A 99 14.12 0.91 -7.66
C ILE A 99 14.03 1.75 -6.40
N ASP A 100 13.43 2.94 -6.51
CA ASP A 100 13.21 3.84 -5.40
C ASP A 100 12.34 3.20 -4.30
N ARG A 101 11.38 2.36 -4.69
CA ARG A 101 10.55 1.60 -3.75
C ARG A 101 11.38 0.62 -2.94
N THR A 102 12.24 -0.17 -3.58
CA THR A 102 13.13 -1.14 -2.92
C THR A 102 14.08 -0.45 -1.93
N LEU A 103 14.74 0.63 -2.34
CA LEU A 103 15.58 1.45 -1.44
C LEU A 103 14.78 1.97 -0.24
N SER A 104 13.54 2.38 -0.47
CA SER A 104 12.67 2.86 0.58
C SER A 104 12.15 1.78 1.51
N VAL A 105 12.08 0.51 1.08
CA VAL A 105 11.78 -0.63 1.95
C VAL A 105 12.98 -0.88 2.88
N TYR A 106 14.19 -0.95 2.32
CA TYR A 106 15.42 -1.12 3.11
C TYR A 106 15.56 -0.05 4.20
N ASP A 107 15.51 1.24 3.82
CA ASP A 107 15.61 2.35 4.79
C ASP A 107 14.51 2.26 5.86
N PHE A 108 13.29 1.87 5.48
CA PHE A 108 12.18 1.75 6.42
C PHE A 108 12.37 0.60 7.41
N LEU A 109 12.79 -0.57 6.95
CA LEU A 109 13.04 -1.72 7.82
C LEU A 109 14.18 -1.43 8.80
N ARG A 110 15.23 -0.74 8.34
CA ARG A 110 16.34 -0.29 9.19
C ARG A 110 15.87 0.71 10.24
N GLN A 111 15.11 1.74 9.84
CA GLN A 111 14.57 2.76 10.76
C GLN A 111 13.60 2.18 11.80
N GLU A 112 12.87 1.12 11.46
CA GLU A 112 11.97 0.41 12.39
C GLU A 112 12.70 -0.64 13.25
N GLY A 113 14.02 -0.81 13.09
CA GLY A 113 14.81 -1.82 13.81
C GLY A 113 14.40 -3.26 13.47
N ARG A 114 13.85 -3.47 12.27
CA ARG A 114 13.40 -4.80 11.79
C ARG A 114 14.48 -5.58 11.05
N ILE A 115 15.56 -4.89 10.70
CA ILE A 115 16.82 -5.46 10.26
C ILE A 115 17.95 -4.84 11.10
N PRO A 116 19.10 -5.53 11.25
CA PRO A 116 20.26 -5.00 11.98
C PRO A 116 20.70 -3.63 11.44
N ALA A 117 21.15 -2.75 12.33
CA ALA A 117 21.49 -1.37 11.96
C ALA A 117 22.75 -1.26 11.09
N ASP A 118 23.61 -2.27 11.17
CA ASP A 118 24.84 -2.49 10.44
C ASP A 118 24.67 -3.33 9.16
N GLN A 119 23.52 -4.00 8.98
CA GLN A 119 23.24 -4.74 7.75
C GLN A 119 23.25 -3.77 6.55
N THR A 120 24.19 -3.99 5.64
CA THR A 120 24.34 -3.22 4.40
C THR A 120 23.21 -3.51 3.42
N LEU A 121 23.05 -2.65 2.41
CA LEU A 121 22.08 -2.89 1.34
C LEU A 121 22.42 -4.17 0.57
N GLU A 122 23.69 -4.45 0.32
CA GLU A 122 24.15 -5.65 -0.37
C GLU A 122 23.75 -6.93 0.38
N GLU A 123 24.08 -7.02 1.67
CA GLU A 123 23.70 -8.15 2.53
C GLU A 123 22.17 -8.32 2.61
N PHE A 124 21.43 -7.21 2.60
CA PHE A 124 19.97 -7.22 2.58
C PHE A 124 19.40 -7.78 1.27
N LEU A 125 20.04 -7.50 0.13
CA LEU A 125 19.64 -8.05 -1.17
C LEU A 125 19.99 -9.54 -1.31
N ASP A 126 21.10 -9.99 -0.74
CA ASP A 126 21.52 -11.39 -0.76
C ASP A 126 20.61 -12.29 0.10
N LYS A 127 20.29 -11.83 1.31
CA LYS A 127 19.49 -12.58 2.29
C LYS A 127 18.41 -11.68 2.87
N PRO A 128 17.33 -11.44 2.11
CA PRO A 128 16.29 -10.54 2.55
C PRO A 128 15.50 -11.17 3.70
N THR A 129 15.72 -10.67 4.92
CA THR A 129 14.93 -11.03 6.12
C THR A 129 13.59 -10.30 6.10
N ILE A 130 12.75 -10.63 5.12
CA ILE A 130 11.49 -9.92 4.85
C ILE A 130 10.29 -10.86 4.94
N ARG A 131 9.15 -10.30 5.38
CA ARG A 131 7.85 -10.97 5.23
C ARG A 131 7.32 -10.69 3.82
N ARG A 132 6.40 -11.53 3.31
CA ARG A 132 5.73 -11.36 2.00
C ARG A 132 5.26 -9.92 1.71
N VAL A 133 4.74 -9.23 2.72
CA VAL A 133 4.30 -7.83 2.62
C VAL A 133 5.43 -6.89 2.16
N TRP A 134 6.69 -7.20 2.47
CA TRP A 134 7.86 -6.37 2.20
C TRP A 134 8.70 -6.90 1.04
N TRP A 135 8.12 -7.69 0.12
CA TRP A 135 8.82 -8.18 -1.08
C TRP A 135 9.65 -7.09 -1.73
N ILE A 136 10.87 -7.42 -2.16
CA ILE A 136 11.84 -6.47 -2.74
C ILE A 136 12.03 -6.66 -4.25
N ASP A 137 11.43 -7.71 -4.81
CA ASP A 137 11.43 -8.06 -6.23
C ASP A 137 10.00 -8.08 -6.77
N ASN A 138 9.75 -7.35 -7.85
CA ASN A 138 8.47 -7.34 -8.57
C ASN A 138 7.23 -7.17 -7.66
N ALA A 139 7.38 -6.38 -6.60
CA ALA A 139 6.39 -6.33 -5.53
C ALA A 139 5.06 -5.76 -6.03
N GLN A 140 5.07 -4.76 -6.92
CA GLN A 140 3.84 -4.17 -7.41
C GLN A 140 3.07 -5.15 -8.30
N VAL A 141 3.77 -5.89 -9.16
CA VAL A 141 3.19 -7.00 -9.94
C VAL A 141 2.59 -8.06 -9.00
N ARG A 142 3.32 -8.52 -7.98
CA ARG A 142 2.84 -9.54 -7.03
C ARG A 142 1.57 -9.12 -6.27
N TYR A 143 1.44 -7.84 -5.95
CA TYR A 143 0.23 -7.30 -5.31
C TYR A 143 -0.95 -7.19 -6.28
N LEU A 144 -0.72 -6.65 -7.48
CA LEU A 144 -1.76 -6.44 -8.48
C LEU A 144 -2.28 -7.74 -9.09
N ALA A 145 -1.39 -8.72 -9.25
CA ALA A 145 -1.71 -10.05 -9.75
C ALA A 145 -2.16 -11.02 -8.66
N GLY A 146 -2.25 -10.57 -7.40
CA GLY A 146 -2.79 -11.37 -6.31
C GLY A 146 -4.25 -11.78 -6.54
N GLU A 147 -4.67 -12.83 -5.86
CA GLU A 147 -6.01 -13.41 -5.97
C GLU A 147 -6.58 -13.65 -4.57
N HIS A 148 -7.89 -13.57 -4.40
CA HIS A 148 -8.56 -13.81 -3.12
C HIS A 148 -8.01 -12.99 -1.93
N GLY A 149 -7.40 -11.82 -2.20
CA GLY A 149 -6.76 -10.99 -1.16
C GLY A 149 -5.37 -11.48 -0.72
N GLU A 150 -4.81 -12.48 -1.38
CA GLU A 150 -3.48 -13.03 -1.13
C GLU A 150 -2.45 -12.41 -2.09
N ILE A 151 -1.27 -12.06 -1.55
CA ILE A 151 -0.14 -11.61 -2.37
C ILE A 151 0.52 -12.85 -2.95
N ILE A 152 0.92 -12.81 -4.22
CA ILE A 152 1.64 -13.91 -4.87
C ILE A 152 2.89 -14.30 -4.05
N ASP A 153 2.91 -15.58 -3.63
CA ASP A 153 3.96 -16.19 -2.84
C ASP A 153 4.89 -17.05 -3.70
N ALA A 154 5.62 -16.41 -4.61
CA ALA A 154 6.79 -17.02 -5.23
C ALA A 154 8.08 -16.56 -4.52
N PRO A 155 9.14 -17.38 -4.45
CA PRO A 155 10.43 -16.94 -3.90
C PRO A 155 10.96 -15.66 -4.56
N VAL A 156 11.84 -14.94 -3.84
CA VAL A 156 12.51 -13.74 -4.37
C VAL A 156 13.33 -14.12 -5.60
N GLY A 157 13.15 -13.38 -6.70
CA GLY A 157 13.81 -13.65 -7.97
C GLY A 157 13.09 -14.67 -8.85
N GLU A 158 12.04 -15.32 -8.33
CA GLU A 158 11.27 -16.35 -9.05
C GLU A 158 9.84 -15.88 -9.36
N CYS A 159 9.59 -14.57 -9.43
CA CYS A 159 8.29 -14.03 -9.78
C CYS A 159 7.88 -14.46 -11.21
N PRO A 160 6.79 -15.22 -11.41
CA PRO A 160 6.41 -15.70 -12.73
C PRO A 160 6.10 -14.56 -13.72
N ALA A 161 6.74 -14.57 -14.89
CA ALA A 161 6.59 -13.53 -15.91
C ALA A 161 5.13 -13.33 -16.38
N GLY A 162 4.33 -14.41 -16.36
CA GLY A 162 2.91 -14.36 -16.74
C GLY A 162 2.06 -13.41 -15.87
N LEU A 163 2.48 -13.12 -14.64
CA LEU A 163 1.77 -12.23 -13.73
C LEU A 163 1.76 -10.78 -14.19
N LEU A 164 2.73 -10.37 -15.01
CA LEU A 164 2.78 -9.03 -15.58
C LEU A 164 1.52 -8.74 -16.42
N LYS A 165 1.04 -9.72 -17.18
CA LYS A 165 -0.19 -9.59 -17.98
C LYS A 165 -1.40 -9.35 -17.08
N THR A 166 -1.52 -10.09 -15.99
CA THR A 166 -2.58 -9.92 -14.99
C THR A 166 -2.50 -8.54 -14.34
N ALA A 167 -1.32 -8.11 -13.90
CA ALA A 167 -1.14 -6.80 -13.28
C ALA A 167 -1.51 -5.64 -14.22
N LYS A 168 -1.11 -5.70 -15.50
CA LYS A 168 -1.48 -4.71 -16.53
C LYS A 168 -2.99 -4.67 -16.75
N HIS A 169 -3.63 -5.84 -16.92
CA HIS A 169 -5.08 -5.96 -17.08
C HIS A 169 -5.83 -5.33 -15.90
N ARG A 170 -5.37 -5.58 -14.67
CA ARG A 170 -5.99 -5.04 -13.45
C ARG A 170 -5.88 -3.51 -13.39
N LEU A 171 -4.74 -2.93 -13.74
CA LEU A 171 -4.60 -1.47 -13.83
C LEU A 171 -5.51 -0.85 -14.90
N GLU A 172 -5.69 -1.54 -16.02
CA GLU A 172 -6.46 -1.06 -17.15
C GLU A 172 -7.98 -1.14 -16.90
N HIS A 173 -8.46 -2.24 -16.34
CA HIS A 173 -9.89 -2.56 -16.31
C HIS A 173 -10.51 -2.65 -14.91
N ASP A 174 -9.77 -3.13 -13.91
CA ASP A 174 -10.36 -3.48 -12.60
C ASP A 174 -10.11 -2.44 -11.51
N ILE A 175 -9.02 -1.69 -11.65
CA ILE A 175 -8.62 -0.64 -10.73
C ILE A 175 -9.13 0.68 -11.27
N ALA A 176 -10.21 1.17 -10.65
CA ALA A 176 -10.88 2.41 -11.03
C ALA A 176 -9.95 3.63 -11.02
N TRP A 177 -8.92 3.61 -10.16
CA TRP A 177 -7.88 4.64 -10.16
C TRP A 177 -6.56 4.12 -9.63
N PHE A 178 -5.47 4.52 -10.28
CA PHE A 178 -4.12 4.44 -9.72
C PHE A 178 -3.41 5.78 -9.85
N GLY A 179 -2.55 6.09 -8.88
CA GLY A 179 -1.67 7.24 -8.92
C GLY A 179 -0.20 6.85 -9.08
N LEU A 180 0.61 7.79 -9.54
CA LEU A 180 2.06 7.68 -9.62
C LEU A 180 2.66 8.63 -8.57
N LEU A 181 3.56 8.11 -7.74
CA LEU A 181 4.11 8.87 -6.61
C LEU A 181 4.85 10.14 -7.02
N ASP A 182 5.66 10.07 -8.07
CA ASP A 182 6.42 11.19 -8.63
C ASP A 182 5.54 12.22 -9.35
N ARG A 183 4.31 11.82 -9.74
CA ARG A 183 3.27 12.66 -10.36
C ARG A 183 2.08 12.87 -9.41
N PHE A 184 2.38 13.14 -8.13
CA PHE A 184 1.36 13.16 -7.07
C PHE A 184 0.22 14.17 -7.29
N ASP A 185 0.52 15.37 -7.77
CA ASP A 185 -0.50 16.41 -7.95
C ASP A 185 -1.47 16.04 -9.09
N GLU A 186 -0.95 15.48 -10.19
CA GLU A 186 -1.76 14.96 -11.30
C GLU A 186 -2.57 13.73 -10.85
N SER A 187 -1.94 12.85 -10.06
CA SER A 187 -2.61 11.69 -9.49
C SER A 187 -3.79 12.10 -8.61
N LEU A 188 -3.62 13.15 -7.81
CA LEU A 188 -4.69 13.70 -7.00
C LEU A 188 -5.80 14.31 -7.85
N LEU A 189 -5.47 15.07 -8.89
CA LEU A 189 -6.47 15.60 -9.83
C LEU A 189 -7.34 14.48 -10.39
N MET A 190 -6.71 13.40 -10.86
CA MET A 190 -7.38 12.21 -11.39
C MET A 190 -8.26 11.53 -10.34
N LEU A 191 -7.77 11.38 -9.10
CA LEU A 191 -8.53 10.77 -8.00
C LEU A 191 -9.81 11.56 -7.71
N CYS A 192 -9.71 12.89 -7.74
CA CYS A 192 -10.86 13.76 -7.49
C CYS A 192 -11.96 13.52 -8.52
N ARG A 193 -11.59 13.32 -9.78
CA ARG A 193 -12.57 13.04 -10.84
C ARG A 193 -13.24 11.69 -10.63
N VAL A 194 -12.47 10.64 -10.36
CA VAL A 194 -13.00 9.29 -10.11
C VAL A 194 -13.94 9.26 -8.91
N LEU A 195 -13.66 10.05 -7.87
CA LEU A 195 -14.49 10.10 -6.67
C LEU A 195 -15.54 11.23 -6.68
N GLY A 196 -15.66 12.00 -7.75
CA GLY A 196 -16.60 13.14 -7.84
C GLY A 196 -16.31 14.27 -6.85
N TRP A 197 -15.06 14.49 -6.47
CA TRP A 197 -14.66 15.52 -5.51
C TRP A 197 -14.36 16.85 -6.21
N SER A 198 -15.17 17.87 -5.89
CA SER A 198 -14.96 19.23 -6.39
C SER A 198 -13.79 19.98 -5.74
N ASN A 199 -13.34 19.56 -4.54
CA ASN A 199 -12.47 20.36 -3.68
C ASN A 199 -11.46 19.52 -2.86
N ALA A 200 -10.65 18.67 -3.48
CA ALA A 200 -9.54 18.06 -2.75
C ALA A 200 -8.32 18.98 -2.74
N VAL A 201 -7.49 18.80 -1.71
CA VAL A 201 -6.25 19.55 -1.54
C VAL A 201 -5.14 18.55 -1.23
N ALA A 202 -4.00 18.71 -1.90
CA ALA A 202 -2.84 17.84 -1.70
C ALA A 202 -2.27 18.08 -0.29
N VAL A 203 -2.58 17.15 0.62
CA VAL A 203 -1.89 17.07 1.92
C VAL A 203 -0.72 16.13 1.75
N ARG A 204 0.47 16.68 1.44
CA ARG A 204 1.70 15.89 1.49
C ARG A 204 2.08 15.70 2.95
N SER A 205 1.91 14.49 3.46
CA SER A 205 2.59 14.10 4.69
C SER A 205 3.99 13.62 4.31
N ASN A 206 4.99 14.50 4.43
CA ASN A 206 6.39 14.14 4.23
C ASN A 206 6.84 13.25 5.42
N ILE A 207 6.50 11.96 5.36
CA ILE A 207 6.82 10.98 6.42
C ILE A 207 7.80 9.96 5.89
N THR A 208 8.87 10.46 5.29
CA THR A 208 10.13 9.75 5.37
C THR A 208 11.07 10.70 6.09
N LYS A 209 11.40 10.34 7.34
CA LYS A 209 12.63 10.78 7.99
C LYS A 209 13.76 10.54 6.97
N GLU A 210 14.69 11.48 6.89
CA GLU A 210 15.79 11.54 5.91
C GLU A 210 16.18 10.17 5.35
N ARG A 211 16.14 10.04 4.02
CA ARG A 211 16.53 8.80 3.34
C ARG A 211 18.04 8.76 3.20
N SER A 212 18.64 7.70 3.71
CA SER A 212 20.06 7.40 3.50
C SER A 212 20.32 6.77 2.12
N SER A 213 19.37 5.99 1.62
CA SER A 213 19.55 5.22 0.39
C SER A 213 18.81 5.89 -0.77
N THR A 214 19.58 6.41 -1.73
CA THR A 214 19.10 7.01 -2.96
C THR A 214 19.91 6.48 -4.13
N ARG A 215 19.41 6.64 -5.36
CA ARG A 215 20.19 6.28 -6.56
C ARG A 215 21.55 6.96 -6.64
N ALA A 216 21.69 8.16 -6.05
CA ALA A 216 22.96 8.89 -6.03
C ALA A 216 23.94 8.38 -4.96
N THR A 217 23.46 7.65 -3.95
CA THR A 217 24.29 7.17 -2.82
C THR A 217 24.57 5.67 -2.88
N VAL A 218 23.92 4.93 -3.77
CA VAL A 218 24.07 3.47 -3.92
C VAL A 218 25.01 3.15 -5.07
N ALA A 219 25.86 2.14 -4.89
CA ALA A 219 26.80 1.68 -5.91
C ALA A 219 26.08 1.21 -7.18
N PRO A 220 26.61 1.50 -8.39
CA PRO A 220 25.98 1.11 -9.66
C PRO A 220 25.64 -0.38 -9.75
N GLU A 221 26.53 -1.25 -9.26
CA GLU A 221 26.36 -2.71 -9.30
C GLU A 221 25.15 -3.17 -8.48
N LEU A 222 24.89 -2.50 -7.35
CA LEU A 222 23.70 -2.76 -6.53
C LEU A 222 22.42 -2.22 -7.19
N LEU A 223 22.50 -1.09 -7.91
CA LEU A 223 21.37 -0.58 -8.68
C LEU A 223 21.01 -1.54 -9.83
N ASP A 224 22.00 -2.10 -10.52
CA ASP A 224 21.79 -3.09 -11.58
C ASP A 224 21.17 -4.38 -11.04
N ARG A 225 21.60 -4.84 -9.85
CA ARG A 225 20.96 -5.95 -9.13
C ARG A 225 19.49 -5.63 -8.81
N ILE A 226 19.20 -4.48 -8.21
CA ILE A 226 17.82 -4.07 -7.88
C ILE A 226 16.96 -3.97 -9.14
N THR A 227 17.52 -3.44 -10.24
CA THR A 227 16.88 -3.33 -11.54
C THR A 227 16.50 -4.72 -12.06
N SER A 228 17.45 -5.65 -12.04
CA SER A 228 17.25 -7.04 -12.49
C SER A 228 16.18 -7.74 -11.66
N MET A 229 16.20 -7.59 -10.33
CA MET A 229 15.18 -8.15 -9.43
C MET A 229 13.78 -7.57 -9.67
N ASN A 230 13.68 -6.36 -10.24
CA ASN A 230 12.41 -5.66 -10.44
C ASN A 230 12.05 -5.48 -11.93
N ALA A 231 12.55 -6.34 -12.81
CA ALA A 231 12.32 -6.24 -14.25
C ALA A 231 10.83 -6.17 -14.64
N LEU A 232 9.98 -7.01 -14.05
CA LEU A 232 8.53 -7.00 -14.33
C LEU A 232 7.86 -5.73 -13.79
N ASP A 233 8.29 -5.28 -12.61
CA ASP A 233 7.81 -4.03 -12.02
C ASP A 233 8.23 -2.81 -12.86
N LEU A 234 9.40 -2.83 -13.52
CA LEU A 234 9.85 -1.78 -14.43
C LEU A 234 9.02 -1.76 -15.72
N GLU A 235 8.72 -2.93 -16.29
CA GLU A 235 7.79 -3.04 -17.43
C GLU A 235 6.37 -2.60 -17.06
N LEU A 236 5.91 -2.92 -15.85
CA LEU A 236 4.64 -2.45 -15.31
C LEU A 236 4.63 -0.94 -15.13
N ASP A 237 5.70 -0.34 -14.58
CA ASP A 237 5.81 1.11 -14.39
C ASP A 237 5.78 1.86 -15.73
N ALA A 238 6.49 1.35 -16.75
CA ALA A 238 6.44 1.90 -18.10
C ALA A 238 5.02 1.88 -18.68
N PHE A 239 4.33 0.74 -18.58
CA PHE A 239 2.93 0.62 -19.00
C PHE A 239 2.00 1.55 -18.21
N ALA A 240 2.14 1.59 -16.88
CA ALA A 240 1.32 2.40 -16.01
C ALA A 240 1.49 3.90 -16.31
N ARG A 241 2.70 4.36 -16.64
CA ARG A 241 2.97 5.74 -17.06
C ARG A 241 2.29 6.10 -18.37
N GLN A 242 2.32 5.20 -19.36
CA GLN A 242 1.61 5.39 -20.62
C GLN A 242 0.10 5.48 -20.40
N LEU A 243 -0.47 4.50 -19.69
CA LEU A 243 -1.90 4.48 -19.36
C LEU A 243 -2.31 5.69 -18.52
N PHE A 244 -1.49 6.11 -17.56
CA PHE A 244 -1.74 7.29 -16.75
C PHE A 244 -1.76 8.56 -17.59
N GLN A 245 -0.80 8.71 -18.52
CA GLN A 245 -0.75 9.86 -19.41
C GLN A 245 -1.98 9.91 -20.32
N GLN A 246 -2.37 8.78 -20.92
CA GLN A 246 -3.60 8.69 -21.72
C GLN A 246 -4.84 9.12 -20.92
N ARG A 247 -4.97 8.64 -19.68
CA ARG A 247 -6.08 9.02 -18.79
C ARG A 247 -6.05 10.50 -18.41
N LEU A 248 -4.86 11.08 -18.24
CA LEU A 248 -4.69 12.51 -17.94
C LEU A 248 -5.01 13.40 -19.15
N ASP A 249 -4.58 13.00 -20.35
CA ASP A 249 -4.85 13.74 -21.59
C ASP A 249 -6.35 13.76 -21.93
N ALA A 250 -7.08 12.72 -21.50
CA ALA A 250 -8.54 12.67 -21.60
C ALA A 250 -9.27 13.61 -20.60
N VAL A 251 -8.55 14.28 -19.68
CA VAL A 251 -9.15 15.25 -18.76
C VAL A 251 -9.26 16.62 -19.43
N PRO A 252 -10.47 17.16 -19.63
CA PRO A 252 -10.64 18.52 -20.17
C PRO A 252 -9.97 19.56 -19.28
N ASP A 253 -9.24 20.50 -19.87
CA ASP A 253 -8.57 21.59 -19.15
C ASP A 253 -7.65 21.14 -18.00
N ALA A 254 -7.04 19.95 -18.11
CA ALA A 254 -6.20 19.35 -17.07
C ALA A 254 -5.15 20.33 -16.53
N ALA A 255 -4.49 21.09 -17.42
CA ALA A 255 -3.48 22.06 -17.05
C ALA A 255 -4.04 23.21 -16.18
N ALA A 256 -5.24 23.71 -16.49
CA ALA A 256 -5.88 24.77 -15.70
C ALA A 256 -6.33 24.25 -14.34
N GLN A 257 -6.96 23.06 -14.31
CA GLN A 257 -7.37 22.41 -13.06
C GLN A 257 -6.16 22.10 -12.15
N LEU A 258 -5.03 21.71 -12.74
CA LEU A 258 -3.80 21.42 -12.00
C LEU A 258 -3.18 22.69 -11.40
N ARG A 259 -3.20 23.83 -12.12
CA ARG A 259 -2.77 25.12 -11.57
C ARG A 259 -3.62 25.50 -10.36
N ASP A 260 -4.93 25.45 -10.49
CA ASP A 260 -5.86 25.76 -9.39
C ASP A 260 -5.67 24.80 -8.19
N LEU A 261 -5.52 23.49 -8.43
CA LEU A 261 -5.22 22.51 -7.37
C LEU A 261 -3.94 22.87 -6.61
N ARG A 262 -2.88 23.24 -7.33
CA ARG A 262 -1.58 23.62 -6.75
C ARG A 262 -1.69 24.90 -5.94
N GLU A 263 -2.40 25.90 -6.43
CA GLU A 263 -2.65 27.16 -5.73
C GLU A 263 -3.44 26.94 -4.43
N ARG A 264 -4.54 26.18 -4.49
CA ARG A 264 -5.32 25.81 -3.31
C ARG A 264 -4.50 25.01 -2.30
N SER A 265 -3.65 24.10 -2.78
CA SER A 265 -2.75 23.30 -1.95
C SER A 265 -1.66 24.11 -1.27
N ALA A 266 -1.06 25.07 -1.98
CA ALA A 266 -0.09 26.00 -1.42
C ALA A 266 -0.72 26.89 -0.35
N ARG A 267 -1.92 27.45 -0.63
CA ARG A 267 -2.67 28.29 0.32
C ARG A 267 -2.99 27.52 1.61
N ARG A 268 -3.53 26.30 1.49
CA ARG A 268 -3.88 25.47 2.65
C ARG A 268 -2.65 25.10 3.47
N ARG A 269 -1.52 24.79 2.83
CA ARG A 269 -0.27 24.45 3.53
C ARG A 269 0.25 25.61 4.37
N ARG A 270 0.14 26.85 3.86
CA ARG A 270 0.52 28.06 4.61
C ARG A 270 -0.35 28.29 5.84
N VAL A 271 -1.65 28.03 5.74
CA VAL A 271 -2.62 28.31 6.82
C VAL A 271 -2.69 27.19 7.86
N LEU A 272 -2.70 25.93 7.42
CA LEU A 272 -2.98 24.76 8.28
C LEU A 272 -1.78 23.83 8.46
N GLY A 273 -0.65 24.08 7.80
CA GLY A 273 0.57 23.26 7.91
C GLY A 273 1.05 23.03 9.35
N PRO A 274 1.12 24.08 10.20
CA PRO A 274 1.54 23.94 11.59
C PRO A 274 0.58 23.06 12.43
N VAL A 275 -0.73 23.23 12.23
CA VAL A 275 -1.77 22.50 12.97
C VAL A 275 -1.88 21.05 12.49
N GLN A 276 -1.79 20.78 11.19
CA GLN A 276 -1.77 19.41 10.66
C GLN A 276 -0.59 18.64 11.22
N ASN A 277 0.63 19.17 11.14
CA ASN A 277 1.82 18.47 11.64
C ASN A 277 1.75 18.23 13.17
N PHE A 278 1.19 19.18 13.93
CA PHE A 278 1.01 19.05 15.37
C PHE A 278 -0.01 17.95 15.75
N VAL A 279 -1.21 17.97 15.14
CA VAL A 279 -2.27 16.98 15.40
C VAL A 279 -1.84 15.57 14.96
N PHE A 280 -1.12 15.45 13.84
CA PHE A 280 -0.61 14.17 13.37
C PHE A 280 0.60 13.68 14.18
N GLY A 281 1.47 14.57 14.66
CA GLY A 281 2.61 14.24 15.52
C GLY A 281 2.21 13.79 16.93
N LEU A 282 1.11 14.30 17.48
CA LEU A 282 0.58 13.84 18.77
C LEU A 282 0.10 12.39 18.70
N ARG A 283 -0.56 11.99 17.61
CA ARG A 283 -1.15 10.65 17.50
C ARG A 283 -0.10 9.55 17.31
N ASP A 284 1.00 9.87 16.62
CA ASP A 284 2.16 8.96 16.49
C ASP A 284 2.99 8.85 17.79
N ARG A 285 2.92 9.84 18.69
CA ARG A 285 3.52 9.78 20.05
C ARG A 285 2.67 9.02 21.07
N ILE A 286 1.35 8.94 20.83
CA ILE A 286 0.38 8.22 21.68
C ILE A 286 0.24 6.76 21.24
N ALA A 287 0.70 6.39 20.03
CA ALA A 287 0.92 4.99 19.69
C ALA A 287 1.96 4.40 20.67
N PRO A 288 1.68 3.25 21.33
CA PRO A 288 2.58 2.73 22.34
C PRO A 288 3.96 2.52 21.74
N ARG A 289 4.98 3.16 22.33
CA ARG A 289 6.39 2.89 22.06
C ARG A 289 6.57 1.38 22.08
N LYS A 290 6.86 0.78 20.92
CA LYS A 290 7.26 -0.63 20.80
C LYS A 290 8.46 -0.83 21.74
N ARG A 291 8.23 -1.36 22.94
CA ARG A 291 9.32 -1.89 23.75
C ARG A 291 9.82 -3.12 23.00
N GLY A 292 11.07 -3.06 22.58
CA GLY A 292 11.81 -4.21 22.09
C GLY A 292 11.73 -5.34 23.11
N GLY A 293 11.55 -6.55 22.60
CA GLY A 293 11.45 -7.77 23.36
C GLY A 293 11.37 -8.92 22.37
N LEU A 294 12.53 -9.33 21.86
CA LEU A 294 12.72 -10.69 21.39
C LEU A 294 12.33 -11.60 22.56
N ALA A 295 11.23 -12.33 22.41
CA ALA A 295 11.00 -13.56 23.13
C ALA A 295 10.84 -14.63 22.06
N GLU A 296 11.89 -15.43 21.91
CA GLU A 296 11.87 -16.71 21.20
C GLU A 296 10.64 -17.48 21.67
N THR A 297 9.74 -17.77 20.74
CA THR A 297 8.76 -18.83 20.92
C THR A 297 9.22 -19.95 20.01
N THR A 298 9.92 -20.90 20.61
CA THR A 298 10.23 -22.20 20.06
C THR A 298 8.93 -22.83 19.54
N ALA A 299 8.88 -23.12 18.24
CA ALA A 299 7.83 -23.95 17.67
C ALA A 299 8.02 -25.39 18.17
N PRO A 300 6.96 -26.12 18.57
CA PRO A 300 7.09 -27.53 18.86
C PRO A 300 7.31 -28.31 17.55
N SER A 301 8.39 -29.08 17.52
CA SER A 301 8.70 -30.06 16.49
C SER A 301 7.63 -31.16 16.46
N ASN A 302 6.86 -31.21 15.37
CA ASN A 302 6.06 -32.39 15.04
C ASN A 302 7.00 -33.45 14.43
N GLU A 303 7.53 -34.34 15.27
CA GLU A 303 7.99 -35.64 14.80
C GLU A 303 6.83 -36.64 14.83
N PRO A 304 6.67 -37.50 13.81
CA PRO A 304 5.62 -38.51 13.79
C PRO A 304 6.00 -39.67 14.71
N ARG A 305 5.14 -39.95 15.71
CA ARG A 305 5.20 -41.19 16.49
C ARG A 305 5.02 -42.40 15.58
N ALA A 306 6.12 -43.09 15.29
CA ALA A 306 6.09 -44.45 14.76
C ALA A 306 5.47 -45.38 15.81
N GLN A 307 4.43 -46.11 15.41
CA GLN A 307 3.93 -47.28 16.11
C GLN A 307 4.96 -48.40 15.97
N ALA A 308 5.51 -48.87 17.09
CA ALA A 308 6.14 -50.19 17.16
C ALA A 308 5.20 -51.08 17.97
N ARG A 309 4.66 -52.09 17.30
CA ARG A 309 4.08 -53.30 17.89
C ARG A 309 5.22 -54.22 18.34
N ASP A 310 4.87 -55.08 19.29
CA ASP A 310 5.57 -56.22 19.87
C ASP A 310 6.66 -56.88 19.01
N ASP A 311 7.71 -57.36 19.68
CA ASP A 311 7.98 -58.80 19.80
C ASP A 311 9.08 -59.04 20.86
N GLY A 312 8.80 -59.91 21.85
CA GLY A 312 9.81 -60.57 22.71
C GLY A 312 9.84 -60.21 24.18
#